data_AF-A0A7C6MR63-F1
#
_entry.id   AF-A0A7C6MR63-F1
#
_cell.length_a   1.000
_cell.length_b   1.000
_cell.length_c   1.000
_cell.angle_alpha   90.00
_cell.angle_beta   90.00
_cell.angle_gamma   90.00
#
_symmetry.space_group_name_H-M   'P 1'
#
loop_
_entity.id
_entity.type
_entity.pdbx_description
1 polymer ?
#
loop_
_entity_poly.entity_id
_entity_poly.type
_entity_poly.pdbx_seq_one_letter_code
_entity_poly.pdbx_strand_id
1 'polypeptide(L)'
;MMLYLWMWWKGYVTIRLRGPGLERLLNKIATLDIQIFKIHRLTEDTMIIRMGAKNYAQLRPLLRGSPIRITILDRHGLPFLIQRFKIRSFLVVGLVASLSFMIYLSNFIWFIEVEGNENISPALLNIAIEDLRIQTGVKRSSINSRALESELLLRFPSLSWVKISVEGVKLQILLSERKGIEEDYGGAGHVYA
;
A
#
# COMPACT_ATOMS: atom_id res chain seq x y z
N MET A 1 -15.06 -22.87 -14.86
CA MET A 1 -14.46 -21.55 -14.58
C MET A 1 -13.20 -21.64 -13.68
N MET A 2 -13.21 -22.43 -12.60
CA MET A 2 -12.08 -22.54 -11.65
C MET A 2 -10.79 -23.19 -12.21
N LEU A 3 -10.90 -24.14 -13.15
CA LEU A 3 -9.73 -24.82 -13.75
C LEU A 3 -8.90 -23.93 -14.70
N TYR A 4 -9.55 -22.98 -15.38
CA TYR A 4 -8.87 -22.07 -16.31
C TYR A 4 -7.92 -21.10 -15.58
N LEU A 5 -8.32 -20.66 -14.38
CA LEU A 5 -7.53 -19.76 -13.54
C LEU A 5 -6.24 -20.45 -13.04
N TRP A 6 -6.34 -21.73 -12.68
CA TRP A 6 -5.20 -22.55 -12.26
C TRP A 6 -4.20 -22.82 -13.40
N MET A 7 -4.69 -22.94 -14.64
CA MET A 7 -3.86 -23.11 -15.83
C MET A 7 -3.14 -21.82 -16.23
N TRP A 8 -3.80 -20.66 -16.09
CA TRP A 8 -3.17 -19.35 -16.27
C TRP A 8 -1.99 -19.16 -15.31
N TRP A 9 -2.09 -19.67 -14.09
CA TRP A 9 -0.99 -19.58 -13.11
C TRP A 9 0.20 -20.50 -13.45
N LYS A 10 -0.05 -21.70 -13.96
CA LYS A 10 1.02 -22.69 -14.26
C LYS A 10 1.81 -22.37 -15.54
N GLY A 11 1.23 -21.64 -16.49
CA GLY A 11 1.84 -21.35 -17.78
C GLY A 11 1.87 -22.55 -18.74
N TYR A 12 1.73 -22.27 -20.04
CA TYR A 12 1.76 -23.23 -21.12
C TYR A 12 2.85 -22.91 -22.15
N VAL A 13 3.45 -23.94 -22.71
CA VAL A 13 4.48 -23.83 -23.75
C VAL A 13 3.95 -24.47 -25.02
N THR A 14 4.13 -23.79 -26.14
CA THR A 14 3.88 -24.34 -27.46
C THR A 14 5.21 -24.77 -28.06
N ILE A 15 5.37 -26.07 -28.26
CA ILE A 15 6.56 -26.69 -28.82
C ILE A 15 6.24 -27.27 -30.19
N ARG A 16 7.20 -27.16 -31.11
CA ARG A 16 7.23 -27.87 -32.38
C ARG A 16 8.23 -29.01 -32.24
N LEU A 17 7.77 -30.22 -32.49
CA LEU A 17 8.59 -31.43 -32.58
C LEU A 17 8.77 -31.77 -34.05
N ARG A 18 10.01 -32.03 -34.47
CA ARG A 18 10.35 -32.48 -35.81
C ARG A 18 11.28 -33.70 -35.74
N GLY A 19 10.89 -34.80 -36.37
CA GLY A 19 11.72 -36.00 -36.48
C GLY A 19 10.89 -37.28 -36.66
N PRO A 20 11.57 -38.40 -36.95
CA PRO A 20 10.89 -39.67 -37.19
C PRO A 20 10.32 -40.26 -35.89
N GLY A 21 9.20 -40.97 -36.00
CA GLY A 21 8.63 -41.74 -34.88
C GLY A 21 7.94 -40.90 -33.80
N LEU A 22 7.28 -39.80 -34.19
CA LEU A 22 6.50 -38.95 -33.28
C LEU A 22 5.41 -39.71 -32.52
N GLU A 23 4.84 -40.76 -33.11
CA GLU A 23 3.78 -41.58 -32.51
C GLU A 23 4.29 -42.38 -31.29
N ARG A 24 5.51 -42.91 -31.37
CA ARG A 24 6.15 -43.59 -30.22
C ARG A 24 6.39 -42.63 -29.06
N LEU A 25 6.73 -41.38 -29.37
CA LEU A 25 6.89 -40.34 -28.37
C LEU A 25 5.54 -39.97 -27.74
N LEU A 26 4.50 -39.84 -28.54
CA LEU A 26 3.13 -39.56 -28.08
C LEU A 26 2.63 -40.65 -27.13
N ASN A 27 2.88 -41.93 -27.47
CA ASN A 27 2.56 -43.05 -26.59
C ASN A 27 3.32 -42.98 -25.27
N LYS A 28 4.63 -42.68 -25.29
CA LYS A 28 5.40 -42.50 -24.04
C LYS A 28 4.87 -41.35 -23.18
N ILE A 29 4.47 -40.24 -23.79
CA ILE A 29 3.87 -39.11 -23.09
C ILE A 29 2.55 -39.52 -22.43
N ALA A 30 1.71 -40.27 -23.15
CA ALA A 30 0.45 -40.81 -22.62
C ALA A 30 0.69 -41.81 -21.47
N THR A 31 1.69 -42.68 -21.56
CA THR A 31 2.06 -43.62 -20.48
C THR A 31 2.54 -42.90 -19.21
N LEU A 32 3.15 -41.73 -19.35
CA LEU A 32 3.67 -40.94 -18.23
C LEU A 32 2.65 -39.95 -17.65
N ASP A 33 1.37 -40.05 -18.05
CA ASP A 33 0.27 -39.16 -17.66
C ASP A 33 0.58 -37.67 -17.87
N ILE A 34 1.41 -37.37 -18.87
CA ILE A 34 1.78 -35.99 -19.17
C ILE A 34 0.63 -35.36 -19.94
N GLN A 35 -0.16 -34.54 -19.25
CA GLN A 35 -1.29 -33.86 -19.85
C GLN A 35 -0.86 -32.93 -20.99
N ILE A 36 -1.44 -33.18 -22.17
CA ILE A 36 -1.32 -32.36 -23.36
C ILE A 36 -2.62 -31.56 -23.53
N PHE A 37 -2.50 -30.26 -23.77
CA PHE A 37 -3.66 -29.40 -23.98
C PHE A 37 -4.19 -29.44 -25.41
N LYS A 38 -3.29 -29.39 -26.38
CA LYS A 38 -3.65 -29.35 -27.79
C LYS A 38 -2.54 -29.99 -28.61
N ILE A 39 -2.94 -30.77 -29.60
CA ILE A 39 -2.06 -31.43 -30.55
C ILE A 39 -2.48 -30.98 -31.94
N HIS A 40 -1.53 -30.54 -32.75
CA HIS A 40 -1.72 -30.23 -34.16
C HIS A 40 -0.63 -30.91 -34.96
N ARG A 41 -1.00 -31.91 -35.77
CA ARG A 41 -0.07 -32.58 -36.71
C ARG A 41 0.00 -31.73 -37.98
N LEU A 42 1.20 -31.28 -38.36
CA LEU A 42 1.41 -30.57 -39.63
C LEU A 42 1.83 -31.54 -40.74
N THR A 43 2.63 -32.56 -40.39
CA THR A 43 3.18 -33.55 -41.34
C THR A 43 3.47 -34.85 -40.58
N GLU A 44 3.76 -35.94 -41.28
CA GLU A 44 4.27 -37.21 -40.72
C GLU A 44 5.41 -37.00 -39.71
N ASP A 45 6.38 -36.14 -40.07
CA ASP A 45 7.57 -35.87 -39.26
C ASP A 45 7.50 -34.57 -38.45
N THR A 46 6.37 -33.84 -38.47
CA THR A 46 6.24 -32.54 -37.77
C THR A 46 4.92 -32.40 -37.04
N MET A 47 5.00 -32.14 -35.73
CA MET A 47 3.84 -31.94 -34.86
C MET A 47 4.05 -30.76 -33.92
N ILE A 48 2.99 -30.00 -33.67
CA ILE A 48 2.94 -28.92 -32.69
C ILE A 48 2.13 -29.41 -31.50
N ILE A 49 2.72 -29.30 -30.31
CA ILE A 49 2.09 -29.68 -29.05
C ILE A 49 2.04 -28.45 -28.14
N ARG A 50 0.88 -28.24 -27.51
CA ARG A 50 0.72 -27.29 -26.41
C ARG A 50 0.60 -28.06 -25.10
N MET A 51 1.47 -27.78 -24.14
CA MET A 51 1.51 -28.45 -22.83
C MET A 51 1.87 -27.49 -21.71
N GLY A 52 1.61 -27.85 -20.44
CA GLY A 52 2.01 -27.03 -19.29
C GLY A 52 3.54 -26.91 -19.14
N ALA A 53 4.03 -25.81 -18.55
CA ALA A 53 5.47 -25.59 -18.37
C ALA A 53 6.16 -26.67 -17.50
N LYS A 54 5.47 -27.19 -16.47
CA LYS A 54 5.96 -28.31 -15.65
C LYS A 54 6.08 -29.61 -16.47
N ASN A 55 5.08 -29.86 -17.31
CA ASN A 55 5.02 -31.04 -18.18
C ASN A 55 6.14 -30.98 -19.24
N TYR A 56 6.47 -29.79 -19.75
CA TYR A 56 7.63 -29.59 -20.63
C TYR A 56 8.96 -29.93 -19.95
N ALA A 57 9.13 -29.58 -18.67
CA ALA A 57 10.33 -29.91 -17.92
C ALA A 57 10.52 -31.43 -17.75
N GLN A 58 9.42 -32.18 -17.59
CA GLN A 58 9.42 -33.65 -17.56
C GLN A 58 9.64 -34.27 -18.94
N LEU A 59 9.21 -33.61 -20.02
CA LEU A 59 9.41 -34.08 -21.38
C LEU A 59 10.87 -33.95 -21.86
N ARG A 60 11.58 -32.91 -21.41
CA ARG A 60 12.96 -32.62 -21.81
C ARG A 60 13.94 -33.80 -21.66
N PRO A 61 14.00 -34.55 -20.54
CA PRO A 61 14.88 -35.70 -20.41
C PRO A 61 14.50 -36.88 -21.33
N LEU A 62 13.21 -37.08 -21.64
CA LEU A 62 12.74 -38.17 -22.52
C LEU A 62 13.23 -38.01 -23.97
N LEU A 63 13.50 -36.78 -24.37
CA LEU A 63 13.97 -36.42 -25.70
C LEU A 63 15.50 -36.45 -25.83
N ARG A 64 16.24 -36.65 -24.72
CA ARG A 64 17.71 -36.54 -24.68
C ARG A 64 18.47 -37.69 -25.38
N GLY A 65 17.75 -38.64 -25.96
CA GLY A 65 18.30 -39.75 -26.76
C GLY A 65 17.49 -40.07 -28.02
N SER A 66 16.59 -39.18 -28.44
CA SER A 66 15.75 -39.38 -29.63
C SER A 66 16.26 -38.49 -30.77
N PRO A 67 16.15 -38.90 -32.06
CA PRO A 67 16.50 -38.06 -33.21
C PRO A 67 15.51 -36.89 -33.44
N ILE A 68 14.71 -36.54 -32.43
CA ILE A 68 13.61 -35.56 -32.53
C ILE A 68 14.15 -34.19 -32.11
N ARG A 69 14.09 -33.23 -33.03
CA ARG A 69 14.41 -31.83 -32.77
C ARG A 69 13.21 -31.12 -32.16
N ILE A 70 13.46 -30.39 -31.08
CA ILE A 70 12.48 -29.56 -30.39
C ILE A 70 12.76 -28.10 -30.73
N THR A 71 11.74 -27.39 -31.20
CA THR A 71 11.76 -25.94 -31.35
C THR A 71 10.66 -25.35 -30.49
N ILE A 72 11.02 -24.46 -29.57
CA ILE A 72 10.03 -23.75 -28.76
C ILE A 72 9.50 -22.61 -29.63
N LEU A 73 8.23 -22.69 -30.03
CA LEU A 73 7.61 -21.66 -30.85
C LEU A 73 7.16 -20.49 -30.00
N ASP A 74 6.59 -20.80 -28.85
CA ASP A 74 5.95 -19.78 -28.04
C ASP A 74 5.89 -20.20 -26.57
N ARG A 75 6.12 -19.24 -25.67
CA ARG A 75 6.14 -19.46 -24.22
C ARG A 75 5.16 -18.49 -23.59
N HIS A 76 4.04 -19.03 -23.11
CA HIS A 76 2.97 -18.23 -22.55
C HIS A 76 2.72 -18.62 -21.09
N GLY A 77 2.76 -17.67 -20.17
CA GLY A 77 2.42 -17.95 -18.77
C GLY A 77 2.99 -16.92 -17.80
N LEU A 78 2.45 -16.93 -16.58
CA LEU A 78 2.93 -16.08 -15.48
C LEU A 78 4.47 -16.07 -15.31
N PRO A 79 5.20 -17.21 -15.40
CA PRO A 79 6.65 -17.21 -15.23
C PRO A 79 7.41 -16.41 -16.30
N PHE A 80 6.93 -16.42 -17.56
CA PHE A 80 7.54 -15.67 -18.65
C PHE A 80 7.12 -14.20 -18.66
N LEU A 81 5.89 -13.90 -18.20
CA LEU A 81 5.45 -12.52 -17.97
C LEU A 81 6.24 -11.89 -16.81
N ILE A 82 6.42 -12.59 -15.68
CA ILE A 82 7.23 -12.15 -14.54
C ILE A 82 8.68 -11.88 -14.94
N GLN A 83 9.26 -12.72 -15.81
CA GLN A 83 10.64 -12.52 -16.28
C GLN A 83 10.78 -11.25 -17.15
N ARG A 84 9.72 -10.87 -17.88
CA ARG A 84 9.64 -9.60 -18.64
C ARG A 84 9.30 -8.39 -17.75
N PHE A 85 8.60 -8.60 -16.63
CA PHE A 85 8.22 -7.59 -15.65
C PHE A 85 9.19 -7.43 -14.47
N LYS A 86 10.30 -8.18 -14.42
CA LYS A 86 11.32 -8.05 -13.35
C LYS A 86 11.88 -6.63 -13.22
N ILE A 87 12.00 -5.89 -14.33
CA ILE A 87 12.44 -4.48 -14.34
C ILE A 87 11.31 -3.53 -13.90
N ARG A 88 10.04 -3.90 -14.07
CA ARG A 88 8.87 -3.11 -13.59
C ARG A 88 8.40 -3.49 -12.19
N SER A 89 8.93 -4.57 -11.61
CA SER A 89 8.63 -4.96 -10.23
C SER A 89 9.17 -3.92 -9.25
N PHE A 90 10.26 -3.22 -9.58
CA PHE A 90 10.74 -2.08 -8.81
C PHE A 90 9.71 -0.94 -8.76
N LEU A 91 8.93 -0.73 -9.82
CA LEU A 91 7.85 0.28 -9.81
C LEU A 91 6.71 -0.14 -8.88
N VAL A 92 6.35 -1.41 -8.86
CA VAL A 92 5.31 -1.93 -7.95
C VAL A 92 5.79 -1.87 -6.51
N VAL A 93 7.02 -2.30 -6.24
CA VAL A 93 7.63 -2.20 -4.91
C VAL A 93 7.75 -0.74 -4.46
N GLY A 94 8.19 0.15 -5.35
CA GLY A 94 8.29 1.58 -5.08
C GLY A 94 6.93 2.22 -4.82
N LEU A 95 5.89 1.84 -5.58
CA LEU A 95 4.51 2.28 -5.35
C LEU A 95 4.01 1.84 -3.97
N VAL A 96 4.17 0.55 -3.64
CA VAL A 96 3.73 0.01 -2.34
C VAL A 96 4.51 0.63 -1.20
N ALA A 97 5.83 0.83 -1.35
CA ALA A 97 6.68 1.46 -0.35
C ALA A 97 6.32 2.94 -0.15
N SER A 98 6.10 3.69 -1.24
CA SER A 98 5.67 5.08 -1.21
C SER A 98 4.31 5.22 -0.52
N LEU A 99 3.35 4.37 -0.87
CA LEU A 99 2.01 4.40 -0.26
C LEU A 99 2.07 4.05 1.24
N SER A 100 2.85 3.02 1.60
CA SER A 100 3.06 2.65 3.01
C SER A 100 3.74 3.76 3.79
N PHE A 101 4.75 4.42 3.22
CA PHE A 101 5.44 5.55 3.83
C PHE A 101 4.50 6.74 4.01
N MET A 102 3.66 7.03 3.03
CA MET A 102 2.66 8.10 3.10
C MET A 102 1.63 7.84 4.22
N ILE A 103 1.14 6.60 4.34
CA ILE A 103 0.25 6.19 5.44
C ILE A 103 0.97 6.28 6.79
N TYR A 104 2.24 5.88 6.84
CA TYR A 104 3.05 5.98 8.05
C TYR A 104 3.20 7.45 8.50
N LEU A 105 3.55 8.36 7.59
CA LEU A 105 3.68 9.80 7.89
C LEU A 105 2.35 10.44 8.26
N SER A 106 1.25 9.99 7.67
CA SER A 106 -0.10 10.50 7.97
C SER A 106 -0.57 10.21 9.40
N ASN A 107 0.10 9.30 10.12
CA ASN A 107 -0.21 9.01 11.53
C ASN A 107 0.48 9.97 12.51
N PHE A 108 1.28 10.92 12.03
CA PHE A 108 1.99 11.89 12.85
C PHE A 108 1.39 13.28 12.73
N ILE A 109 1.52 14.05 13.81
CA ILE A 109 1.11 15.45 13.85
C ILE A 109 2.29 16.31 13.44
N TRP A 110 2.15 17.04 12.35
CA TRP A 110 3.19 17.90 11.79
C TRP A 110 2.92 19.37 12.04
N PHE A 111 1.65 19.74 12.13
CA PHE A 111 1.22 21.12 12.30
C PHE A 111 0.43 21.26 13.59
N ILE A 112 0.75 22.29 14.37
CA ILE A 112 0.01 22.66 15.57
C ILE A 112 -0.46 24.09 15.32
N GLU A 113 -1.76 24.28 15.26
CA GLU A 113 -2.36 25.61 15.14
C GLU A 113 -3.14 25.92 16.40
N VAL A 114 -2.94 27.14 16.87
CA VAL A 114 -3.55 27.65 18.08
C VAL A 114 -4.34 28.90 17.72
N GLU A 115 -5.63 28.89 18.01
CA GLU A 115 -6.58 29.96 17.72
C GLU A 115 -7.28 30.44 18.99
N GLY A 116 -7.53 31.75 19.12
CA GLY A 116 -8.24 32.36 20.25
C GLY A 116 -7.35 32.97 21.36
N ASN A 117 -6.07 33.13 21.06
CA ASN A 117 -5.14 33.98 21.80
C ASN A 117 -5.52 35.46 21.56
N GLU A 118 -6.04 36.15 22.57
CA GLU A 118 -6.27 37.60 22.49
C GLU A 118 -5.40 38.38 23.50
N ASN A 119 -5.19 37.86 24.72
CA ASN A 119 -4.29 38.49 25.71
C ASN A 119 -3.03 37.65 26.04
N ILE A 120 -3.05 36.33 25.82
CA ILE A 120 -1.90 35.47 26.15
C ILE A 120 -0.83 35.54 25.05
N SER A 121 0.42 35.85 25.37
CA SER A 121 1.50 35.84 24.36
C SER A 121 1.64 34.46 23.68
N PRO A 122 1.65 34.38 22.34
CA PRO A 122 1.74 33.11 21.60
C PRO A 122 3.02 32.33 21.94
N ALA A 123 4.10 33.02 22.32
CA ALA A 123 5.35 32.38 22.72
C ALA A 123 5.22 31.62 24.05
N LEU A 124 4.53 32.18 25.05
CA LEU A 124 4.32 31.52 26.34
C LEU A 124 3.41 30.30 26.21
N LEU A 125 2.41 30.40 25.33
CA LEU A 125 1.49 29.31 25.06
C LEU A 125 2.19 28.15 24.33
N ASN A 126 3.03 28.43 23.35
CA ASN A 126 3.83 27.42 22.66
C ASN A 126 4.77 26.67 23.62
N ILE A 127 5.44 27.38 24.54
CA ILE A 127 6.30 26.77 25.57
C ILE A 127 5.47 25.85 26.48
N ALA A 128 4.28 26.28 26.90
CA ALA A 128 3.42 25.47 27.75
C ALA A 128 2.87 24.23 27.03
N ILE A 129 2.58 24.33 25.73
CA ILE A 129 2.16 23.21 24.87
C ILE A 129 3.31 22.22 24.66
N GLU A 130 4.54 22.69 24.45
CA GLU A 130 5.74 21.84 24.33
C GLU A 130 6.04 21.07 25.62
N ASP A 131 5.88 21.73 26.78
CA ASP A 131 6.00 21.12 28.12
C ASP A 131 4.97 20.01 28.35
N LEU A 132 3.76 20.16 27.81
CA LEU A 132 2.68 19.17 27.86
C LEU A 132 2.90 17.99 26.90
N ARG A 133 4.12 17.87 26.33
CA ARG A 133 4.52 16.86 25.34
C ARG A 133 3.68 16.89 24.06
N ILE A 134 3.00 18.00 23.79
CA ILE A 134 2.34 18.25 22.52
C ILE A 134 3.39 18.86 21.59
N GLN A 135 4.22 18.00 21.00
CA GLN A 135 5.28 18.42 20.09
C GLN A 135 4.99 17.95 18.66
N THR A 136 5.58 18.65 17.68
CA THR A 136 5.58 18.21 16.29
C THR A 136 6.29 16.86 16.18
N GLY A 137 5.68 15.88 15.50
CA GLY A 137 6.21 14.53 15.36
C GLY A 137 5.64 13.52 16.37
N VAL A 138 4.66 13.90 17.18
CA VAL A 138 3.94 12.95 18.06
C VAL A 138 2.95 12.12 17.26
N LYS A 139 2.81 10.84 17.62
CA LYS A 139 1.81 9.95 17.01
C LYS A 139 0.40 10.41 17.37
N ARG A 140 -0.49 10.43 16.38
CA ARG A 140 -1.91 10.75 16.59
C ARG A 140 -2.55 9.89 17.68
N SER A 141 -2.18 8.62 17.80
CA SER A 141 -2.74 7.70 18.79
C SER A 141 -2.29 7.96 20.23
N SER A 142 -1.19 8.69 20.45
CA SER A 142 -0.73 9.04 21.80
C SER A 142 -1.35 10.33 22.34
N ILE A 143 -2.06 11.09 21.50
CA ILE A 143 -2.71 12.34 21.91
C ILE A 143 -4.07 12.02 22.51
N ASN A 144 -4.23 12.30 23.81
CA ASN A 144 -5.51 12.24 24.48
C ASN A 144 -6.07 13.66 24.62
N SER A 145 -6.89 14.09 23.66
CA SER A 145 -7.47 15.44 23.62
C SER A 145 -8.11 15.86 24.95
N ARG A 146 -8.91 14.98 25.57
CA ARG A 146 -9.62 15.30 26.82
C ARG A 146 -8.68 15.52 28.01
N ALA A 147 -7.64 14.70 28.11
CA ALA A 147 -6.64 14.85 29.17
C ALA A 147 -5.88 16.18 29.01
N LEU A 148 -5.46 16.48 27.79
CA LEU A 148 -4.73 17.71 27.47
C LEU A 148 -5.58 18.99 27.64
N GLU A 149 -6.86 18.94 27.26
CA GLU A 149 -7.83 20.04 27.51
C GLU A 149 -7.93 20.35 29.00
N SER A 150 -8.06 19.31 29.83
CA SER A 150 -8.17 19.46 31.29
C SER A 150 -6.89 20.02 31.90
N GLU A 151 -5.73 19.55 31.44
CA GLU A 151 -4.42 19.99 31.93
C GLU A 151 -4.12 21.45 31.55
N LEU A 152 -4.50 21.88 30.34
CA LEU A 152 -4.38 23.27 29.92
C LEU A 152 -5.27 24.21 30.75
N LEU A 153 -6.51 23.82 31.04
CA LEU A 153 -7.41 24.59 31.90
C LEU A 153 -6.90 24.71 33.33
N LEU A 154 -6.26 23.67 33.86
CA LEU A 154 -5.63 23.71 35.19
C LEU A 154 -4.40 24.63 35.23
N ARG A 155 -3.63 24.67 34.15
CA ARG A 155 -2.38 25.46 34.06
C ARG A 155 -2.64 26.94 33.80
N PHE A 156 -3.75 27.28 33.15
CA PHE A 156 -4.13 28.66 32.82
C PHE A 156 -5.54 28.99 33.33
N PRO A 157 -5.66 29.53 34.56
CA PRO A 157 -6.97 29.91 35.14
C PRO A 157 -7.69 31.03 34.38
N SER A 158 -6.97 31.77 33.52
CA SER A 158 -7.52 32.81 32.64
C SER A 158 -8.29 32.25 31.44
N LEU A 159 -8.16 30.95 31.14
CA LEU A 159 -8.93 30.30 30.07
C LEU A 159 -10.34 29.94 30.56
N SER A 160 -11.35 30.25 29.75
CA SER A 160 -12.75 29.84 29.99
C SER A 160 -13.04 28.44 29.45
N TRP A 161 -12.51 28.12 28.27
CA TRP A 161 -12.63 26.79 27.66
C TRP A 161 -11.46 26.52 26.70
N VAL A 162 -11.15 25.24 26.51
CA VAL A 162 -10.15 24.75 25.57
C VAL A 162 -10.74 23.55 24.82
N LYS A 163 -10.52 23.48 23.50
CA LYS A 163 -10.91 22.36 22.66
C LYS A 163 -9.73 21.94 21.79
N ILE A 164 -9.41 20.66 21.79
CA ILE A 164 -8.29 20.07 21.04
C ILE A 164 -8.83 19.04 20.05
N SER A 165 -8.76 19.36 18.75
CA SER A 165 -9.14 18.46 17.66
C SER A 165 -7.94 18.07 16.80
N VAL A 166 -7.92 16.80 16.37
CA VAL A 166 -6.93 16.31 15.39
C VAL A 166 -7.59 16.22 14.03
N GLU A 167 -7.12 17.03 13.09
CA GLU A 167 -7.56 17.06 11.69
C GLU A 167 -6.42 16.55 10.79
N GLY A 168 -6.44 15.24 10.50
CA GLY A 168 -5.41 14.59 9.68
C GLY A 168 -4.03 14.65 10.35
N VAL A 169 -3.13 15.46 9.78
CA VAL A 169 -1.76 15.71 10.26
C VAL A 169 -1.63 17.00 11.08
N LYS A 170 -2.74 17.70 11.31
CA LYS A 170 -2.81 18.96 12.04
C LYS A 170 -3.51 18.76 13.39
N LEU A 171 -2.96 19.36 14.43
CA LEU A 171 -3.60 19.53 15.73
C LEU A 171 -4.12 20.96 15.81
N GLN A 172 -5.41 21.11 16.02
CA GLN A 172 -6.05 22.40 16.22
C GLN A 172 -6.39 22.56 17.70
N ILE A 173 -5.91 23.64 18.28
CA ILE A 173 -6.15 24.01 19.67
C ILE A 173 -6.93 25.33 19.65
N LEU A 174 -8.21 25.24 19.98
CA LEU A 174 -9.10 26.38 20.11
C LEU A 174 -9.19 26.72 21.60
N LEU A 175 -8.90 27.97 21.93
CA LEU A 175 -9.00 28.47 23.30
C LEU A 175 -9.85 29.73 23.34
N SER A 176 -10.42 30.00 24.50
CA SER A 176 -11.14 31.25 24.76
C SER A 176 -10.84 31.72 26.16
N GLU A 177 -10.47 32.98 26.27
CA GLU A 177 -10.13 33.61 27.53
C GLU A 177 -11.39 34.06 28.26
N ARG A 178 -11.34 34.04 29.59
CA ARG A 178 -12.38 34.65 30.43
C ARG A 178 -12.27 36.15 30.29
N LYS A 179 -13.24 36.78 29.62
CA LYS A 179 -13.40 38.23 29.67
C LYS A 179 -13.53 38.62 31.15
N GLY A 180 -12.52 39.32 31.65
CA GLY A 180 -12.65 40.03 32.92
C GLY A 180 -13.88 40.92 32.80
N ILE A 181 -14.73 40.88 33.81
CA ILE A 181 -15.86 41.80 33.93
C ILE A 181 -15.23 43.20 33.84
N GLU A 182 -15.52 43.94 32.77
CA GLU A 182 -15.26 45.38 32.76
C GLU A 182 -16.11 45.95 33.90
N GLU A 183 -15.47 46.30 35.02
CA GLU A 183 -16.07 47.22 35.97
C GLU A 183 -16.28 48.53 35.20
N ASP A 184 -17.48 48.67 34.64
CA ASP A 184 -18.04 49.95 34.25
C ASP A 184 -18.12 50.79 35.52
N TYR A 185 -17.05 51.54 35.79
CA TYR A 185 -17.08 52.67 36.70
C TYR A 185 -18.06 53.65 36.07
N GLY A 186 -19.35 53.46 36.38
CA GLY A 186 -20.41 54.41 36.12
C GLY A 186 -19.97 55.76 36.65
N GLY A 187 -19.48 56.59 35.74
CA GLY A 187 -19.10 57.96 36.01
C GLY A 187 -20.28 58.64 36.68
N ALA A 188 -20.02 59.22 37.85
CA ALA A 188 -20.99 59.94 38.65
C ALA A 188 -21.86 60.84 37.76
N GLY A 189 -23.17 60.59 37.79
CA GLY A 189 -24.14 61.42 37.09
C GLY A 189 -24.00 62.86 37.56
N HIS A 190 -23.49 63.72 36.69
CA HIS A 190 -23.55 65.17 36.87
C HIS A 190 -25.01 65.59 36.80
N VAL A 191 -25.60 65.81 37.97
CA VAL A 191 -26.86 66.56 38.14
C VAL A 191 -26.58 68.00 37.74
N TYR A 192 -27.22 68.49 36.67
CA TYR A 192 -27.38 69.92 36.45
C TYR A 192 -28.74 70.34 37.02
N ALA A 193 -28.68 71.29 37.95
CA ALA A 193 -29.79 71.99 38.58
C ALA A 193 -30.41 73.03 37.63
#